data_AF-A0A9W6W3G0-F1
#
_entry.id   AF-A0A9W6W3G0-F1
#
_cell.length_a   1.000
_cell.length_b   1.000
_cell.length_c   1.000
_cell.angle_alpha   90.00
_cell.angle_beta   90.00
_cell.angle_gamma   90.00
#
_symmetry.space_group_name_H-M   'P 1'
#
loop_
_entity.id
_entity.type
_entity.pdbx_description
1 polymer ?
#
loop_
_entity_poly.entity_id
_entity_poly.type
_entity_poly.pdbx_seq_one_letter_code
_entity_poly.pdbx_strand_id
1 'polypeptide(L)'
;MAMPESEKARRAWVDGVYWTLMVLEDSELPAGGPKLDYSAESLKAVEALLLDRVDTPTALLAPGNQALIRGVTAYLGETLMRLAGGRWEWDGEEALVGADPATGLEPVSPEDVVLEAVRVRDGRRLAAVHSAWADAVADTSRTDPRWKPVKEPTGADSPDPGSTALTRWLARQEAGFPHWARTYAPDDLWDWSRDSLPRLEEVARRIAASAGELNAPGNREFRDGAAWYLGEVLRRGAGGRWNFNDRRRSANNHPYLEHLGPNDHKSWPVVALGLCLEDPGYLLDHYDTVV
;
A
#
# COMPACT_ATOMS: atom_id res chain seq x y z
N MET A 1 -6.85 4.11 -30.85
CA MET A 1 -7.44 2.76 -30.70
C MET A 1 -7.85 2.61 -29.25
N ALA A 2 -9.09 2.23 -28.96
CA ALA A 2 -9.55 2.06 -27.58
C ALA A 2 -8.87 0.85 -26.93
N MET A 3 -8.53 0.96 -25.65
CA MET A 3 -7.93 -0.13 -24.87
C MET A 3 -8.96 -1.27 -24.71
N PRO A 4 -8.57 -2.56 -24.86
CA PRO A 4 -9.47 -3.69 -24.61
C PRO A 4 -10.05 -3.66 -23.19
N GLU A 5 -11.27 -4.19 -23.00
CA GLU A 5 -11.91 -4.21 -21.68
C GLU A 5 -11.11 -5.03 -20.64
N SER A 6 -10.50 -6.14 -21.06
CA SER A 6 -9.60 -6.94 -20.20
C SER A 6 -8.41 -6.12 -19.68
N GLU A 7 -7.80 -5.29 -20.54
CA GLU A 7 -6.68 -4.43 -20.13
C GLU A 7 -7.14 -3.27 -19.24
N LYS A 8 -8.36 -2.74 -19.44
CA LYS A 8 -8.96 -1.76 -18.51
C LYS A 8 -9.20 -2.37 -17.14
N ALA A 9 -9.77 -3.58 -17.08
CA ALA A 9 -10.05 -4.28 -15.84
C ALA A 9 -8.76 -4.62 -15.08
N ARG A 10 -7.76 -5.20 -15.78
CA ARG A 10 -6.42 -5.48 -15.25
C ARG A 10 -5.77 -4.24 -14.67
N ARG A 11 -5.78 -3.13 -15.41
CA ARG A 11 -5.18 -1.87 -14.95
C ARG A 11 -5.89 -1.32 -13.71
N ALA A 12 -7.22 -1.31 -13.70
CA ALA A 12 -8.00 -0.87 -12.55
C ALA A 12 -7.71 -1.75 -11.31
N TRP A 13 -7.56 -3.06 -11.51
CA TRP A 13 -7.18 -3.99 -10.46
C TRP A 13 -5.78 -3.72 -9.90
N VAL A 14 -4.77 -3.63 -10.77
CA VAL A 14 -3.37 -3.37 -10.37
C VAL A 14 -3.25 -2.03 -9.63
N ASP A 15 -3.96 -0.99 -10.08
CA ASP A 15 -3.99 0.31 -9.42
C ASP A 15 -4.67 0.25 -8.04
N GLY A 16 -5.61 -0.69 -7.84
CA GLY A 16 -6.40 -0.87 -6.62
C GLY A 16 -5.90 -1.95 -5.65
N VAL A 17 -4.95 -2.79 -6.05
CA VAL A 17 -4.56 -3.98 -5.26
C VAL A 17 -4.02 -3.62 -3.88
N TYR A 18 -3.25 -2.52 -3.77
CA TYR A 18 -2.77 -2.00 -2.48
C TYR A 18 -3.91 -1.74 -1.49
N TRP A 19 -4.93 -1.01 -1.93
CA TRP A 19 -6.08 -0.68 -1.08
C TRP A 19 -6.84 -1.94 -0.66
N THR A 20 -6.90 -2.92 -1.56
CA THR A 20 -7.55 -4.21 -1.31
C THR A 20 -6.84 -4.98 -0.19
N LEU A 21 -5.50 -5.04 -0.25
CA LEU A 21 -4.70 -5.67 0.80
C LEU A 21 -4.75 -4.91 2.12
N MET A 22 -4.75 -3.57 2.06
CA MET A 22 -4.85 -2.75 3.25
C MET A 22 -6.22 -2.92 3.94
N VAL A 23 -7.33 -3.00 3.18
CA VAL A 23 -8.65 -3.31 3.74
C VAL A 23 -8.68 -4.71 4.35
N LEU A 24 -8.05 -5.70 3.70
CA LEU A 24 -7.90 -7.03 4.28
C LEU A 24 -7.21 -6.94 5.66
N GLU A 25 -6.02 -6.33 5.70
CA GLU A 25 -5.18 -6.24 6.90
C GLU A 25 -5.83 -5.45 8.04
N ASP A 26 -6.38 -4.26 7.74
CA ASP A 26 -6.84 -3.32 8.77
C ASP A 26 -8.30 -3.52 9.18
N SER A 27 -9.14 -4.11 8.32
CA SER A 27 -10.59 -4.17 8.53
C SER A 27 -11.16 -5.59 8.57
N GLU A 28 -10.59 -6.53 7.82
CA GLU A 28 -11.15 -7.90 7.74
C GLU A 28 -10.43 -8.90 8.64
N LEU A 29 -9.14 -8.69 8.92
CA LEU A 29 -8.41 -9.48 9.91
C LEU A 29 -8.73 -9.01 11.33
N PRO A 30 -8.94 -9.93 12.29
CA PRO A 30 -9.12 -9.55 13.68
C PRO A 30 -7.83 -8.94 14.26
N ALA A 31 -7.95 -8.15 15.33
CA ALA A 31 -6.79 -7.66 16.07
C ALA A 31 -5.94 -8.84 16.58
N GLY A 32 -4.64 -8.85 16.25
CA GLY A 32 -3.75 -9.99 16.52
C GLY A 32 -3.92 -11.17 15.55
N GLY A 33 -4.60 -10.95 14.42
CA GLY A 33 -4.74 -11.90 13.32
C GLY A 33 -3.40 -12.21 12.61
N PRO A 34 -3.43 -13.03 11.56
CA PRO A 34 -2.23 -13.46 10.87
C PRO A 34 -1.50 -12.28 10.23
N LYS A 35 -0.18 -12.28 10.38
CA LYS A 35 0.67 -11.35 9.65
C LYS A 35 0.68 -11.73 8.17
N LEU A 36 0.42 -10.76 7.31
CA LEU A 36 0.45 -10.94 5.86
C LEU A 36 1.90 -10.87 5.33
N ASP A 37 2.67 -11.95 5.48
CA ASP A 37 4.09 -12.01 5.09
C ASP A 37 4.39 -12.76 3.77
N TYR A 38 3.33 -13.19 3.08
CA TYR A 38 3.35 -13.88 1.79
C TYR A 38 3.99 -15.28 1.87
N SER A 39 3.93 -15.92 3.04
CA SER A 39 4.38 -17.30 3.26
C SER A 39 3.26 -18.33 3.03
N ALA A 40 3.63 -19.61 2.95
CA ALA A 40 2.64 -20.69 2.97
C ALA A 40 1.87 -20.73 4.30
N GLU A 41 2.53 -20.41 5.41
CA GLU A 41 1.95 -20.35 6.75
C GLU A 41 0.90 -19.25 6.88
N SER A 42 1.17 -18.05 6.37
CA SER A 42 0.18 -16.97 6.36
C SER A 42 -1.02 -17.31 5.48
N LEU A 43 -0.82 -17.97 4.34
CA LEU A 43 -1.92 -18.46 3.50
C LEU A 43 -2.82 -19.47 4.23
N LYS A 44 -2.26 -20.40 5.01
CA LYS A 44 -3.06 -21.32 5.84
C LYS A 44 -3.88 -20.55 6.88
N ALA A 45 -3.28 -19.56 7.52
CA ALA A 45 -3.95 -18.78 8.55
C ALA A 45 -5.07 -17.89 7.97
N VAL A 46 -4.84 -17.29 6.80
CA VAL A 46 -5.86 -16.55 6.05
C VAL A 46 -7.00 -17.46 5.60
N GLU A 47 -6.70 -18.68 5.11
CA GLU A 47 -7.74 -19.65 4.77
C GLU A 47 -8.56 -20.07 5.98
N ALA A 48 -7.94 -20.30 7.14
CA ALA A 48 -8.66 -20.63 8.36
C ALA A 48 -9.67 -19.54 8.76
N LEU A 49 -9.29 -18.26 8.65
CA LEU A 49 -10.20 -17.13 8.88
C LEU A 49 -11.32 -17.04 7.85
N LEU A 50 -10.99 -17.26 6.57
CA LEU A 50 -11.98 -17.33 5.50
C LEU A 50 -13.04 -18.40 5.81
N LEU A 51 -12.61 -19.60 6.22
CA LEU A 51 -13.49 -20.72 6.50
C LEU A 51 -14.33 -20.56 7.77
N ASP A 52 -13.82 -19.81 8.75
CA ASP A 52 -14.57 -19.43 9.96
C ASP A 52 -15.71 -18.44 9.65
N ARG A 53 -15.51 -17.54 8.68
CA ARG A 53 -16.48 -16.51 8.31
C ARG A 53 -17.42 -16.92 7.17
N VAL A 54 -16.98 -17.83 6.30
CA VAL A 54 -17.72 -18.25 5.10
C VAL A 54 -17.96 -19.75 5.15
N ASP A 55 -19.17 -20.14 5.54
CA ASP A 55 -19.53 -21.55 5.74
C ASP A 55 -19.92 -22.29 4.46
N THR A 56 -20.37 -21.57 3.43
CA THR A 56 -20.88 -22.16 2.19
C THR A 56 -20.43 -21.39 0.95
N PRO A 57 -20.32 -22.04 -0.22
CA PRO A 57 -20.00 -21.35 -1.46
C PRO A 57 -20.95 -20.19 -1.78
N THR A 58 -22.24 -20.31 -1.48
CA THR A 58 -23.22 -19.24 -1.71
C THR A 58 -22.94 -18.01 -0.84
N ALA A 59 -22.36 -18.20 0.36
CA ALA A 59 -21.98 -17.09 1.22
C ALA A 59 -20.83 -16.25 0.64
N LEU A 60 -20.10 -16.74 -0.37
CA LEU A 60 -19.12 -15.92 -1.10
C LEU A 60 -19.79 -14.76 -1.85
N LEU A 61 -21.05 -14.92 -2.27
CA LEU A 61 -21.79 -13.89 -2.97
C LEU A 61 -22.42 -12.85 -2.03
N ALA A 62 -22.38 -13.08 -0.71
CA ALA A 62 -23.00 -12.19 0.26
C ALA A 62 -22.25 -10.84 0.30
N PRO A 63 -22.95 -9.69 0.26
CA PRO A 63 -22.31 -8.37 0.29
C PRO A 63 -21.34 -8.16 1.46
N GLY A 64 -21.63 -8.74 2.63
CA GLY A 64 -20.78 -8.66 3.83
C GLY A 64 -19.46 -9.43 3.76
N ASN A 65 -19.26 -10.26 2.73
CA ASN A 65 -18.04 -11.05 2.53
C ASN A 65 -17.19 -10.55 1.34
N GLN A 66 -17.70 -9.62 0.53
CA GLN A 66 -17.04 -9.17 -0.69
C GLN A 66 -15.65 -8.55 -0.44
N ALA A 67 -15.52 -7.75 0.62
CA ALA A 67 -14.24 -7.13 0.98
C ALA A 67 -13.20 -8.19 1.41
N LEU A 68 -13.60 -9.14 2.26
CA LEU A 68 -12.77 -10.28 2.65
C LEU A 68 -12.31 -11.08 1.43
N ILE A 69 -13.25 -11.51 0.58
CA ILE A 69 -12.95 -12.36 -0.59
C ILE A 69 -12.01 -11.65 -1.53
N ARG A 70 -12.30 -10.39 -1.87
CA ARG A 70 -11.44 -9.58 -2.73
C ARG A 70 -10.05 -9.40 -2.13
N GLY A 71 -9.98 -9.24 -0.80
CA GLY A 71 -8.75 -9.25 -0.01
C GLY A 71 -7.95 -10.54 -0.16
N VAL A 72 -8.57 -11.70 0.09
CA VAL A 72 -7.93 -13.02 -0.01
C VAL A 72 -7.48 -13.31 -1.45
N THR A 73 -8.30 -13.00 -2.45
CA THR A 73 -7.97 -13.08 -3.88
C THR A 73 -6.72 -12.27 -4.19
N ALA A 74 -6.69 -11.00 -3.78
CA ALA A 74 -5.53 -10.13 -3.97
C ALA A 74 -4.29 -10.69 -3.26
N TYR A 75 -4.43 -11.14 -2.01
CA TYR A 75 -3.34 -11.65 -1.21
C TYR A 75 -2.73 -12.93 -1.79
N LEU A 76 -3.57 -13.89 -2.22
CA LEU A 76 -3.09 -15.10 -2.87
C LEU A 76 -2.35 -14.78 -4.16
N GLY A 77 -2.93 -13.97 -5.05
CA GLY A 77 -2.28 -13.65 -6.32
C GLY A 77 -0.98 -12.86 -6.15
N GLU A 78 -0.95 -11.93 -5.21
CA GLU A 78 0.26 -11.19 -4.84
C GLU A 78 1.34 -12.08 -4.22
N THR A 79 0.95 -13.13 -3.50
CA THR A 79 1.85 -14.15 -2.96
C THR A 79 2.44 -15.01 -4.08
N LEU A 80 1.60 -15.50 -4.99
CA LEU A 80 2.00 -16.33 -6.13
C LEU A 80 2.95 -15.59 -7.08
N MET A 81 2.68 -14.32 -7.40
CA MET A 81 3.57 -13.55 -8.26
C MET A 81 4.91 -13.21 -7.58
N ARG A 82 4.94 -13.00 -6.26
CA ARG A 82 6.22 -12.80 -5.54
C ARG A 82 7.11 -14.03 -5.62
N LEU A 83 6.49 -15.21 -5.65
CA LEU A 83 7.17 -16.49 -5.73
C LEU A 83 7.66 -16.82 -7.15
N ALA A 84 6.78 -16.70 -8.15
CA ALA A 84 7.02 -17.21 -9.50
C ALA A 84 7.13 -16.11 -10.59
N GLY A 85 7.11 -14.84 -10.21
CA GLY A 85 7.12 -13.72 -11.15
C GLY A 85 5.78 -13.56 -11.86
N GLY A 86 5.80 -13.04 -13.07
CA GLY A 86 4.61 -12.91 -13.90
C GLY A 86 3.74 -11.71 -13.56
N ARG A 87 2.42 -11.80 -13.78
CA ARG A 87 1.51 -10.64 -13.66
C ARG A 87 0.07 -11.06 -13.41
N TRP A 88 -0.75 -10.09 -12.99
CA TRP A 88 -2.19 -10.20 -13.12
C TRP A 88 -2.58 -10.20 -14.60
N GLU A 89 -3.48 -11.11 -14.95
CA GLU A 89 -4.10 -11.27 -16.26
C GLU A 89 -5.63 -11.21 -16.13
N TRP A 90 -6.33 -11.06 -17.24
CA TRP A 90 -7.79 -10.98 -17.25
C TRP A 90 -8.36 -11.84 -18.37
N ASP A 91 -9.27 -12.75 -18.03
CA ASP A 91 -10.08 -13.49 -18.99
C ASP A 91 -11.57 -13.22 -18.73
N GLY A 92 -12.24 -12.59 -19.69
CA GLY A 92 -13.61 -12.09 -19.49
C GLY A 92 -13.71 -11.13 -18.30
N GLU A 93 -14.41 -11.56 -17.24
CA GLU A 93 -14.56 -10.81 -15.98
C GLU A 93 -13.61 -11.31 -14.88
N GLU A 94 -12.86 -12.38 -15.12
CA GLU A 94 -12.09 -13.09 -14.11
C GLU A 94 -10.64 -12.62 -14.02
N ALA A 95 -10.18 -12.41 -12.78
CA ALA A 95 -8.79 -12.08 -12.49
C ALA A 95 -7.94 -13.36 -12.44
N LEU A 96 -6.94 -13.44 -13.31
CA LEU A 96 -5.99 -14.55 -13.34
C LEU A 96 -4.60 -14.09 -12.88
N VAL A 97 -3.80 -15.03 -12.43
CA VAL A 97 -2.39 -14.83 -12.12
C VAL A 97 -1.58 -15.73 -13.03
N GLY A 98 -0.88 -15.12 -13.99
CA GLY A 98 0.09 -15.80 -14.83
C GLY A 98 1.47 -15.73 -14.19
N ALA A 99 2.17 -16.85 -14.08
CA ALA A 99 3.57 -16.88 -13.64
C ALA A 99 4.54 -16.40 -14.73
N ASP A 100 5.83 -16.27 -14.41
CA ASP A 100 6.86 -16.18 -15.44
C ASP A 100 6.75 -17.40 -16.39
N PRO A 101 6.63 -17.21 -17.72
CA PRO A 101 6.49 -18.31 -18.68
C PRO A 101 7.58 -19.38 -18.59
N ALA A 102 8.77 -19.03 -18.07
CA ALA A 102 9.86 -19.99 -17.87
C ALA A 102 9.49 -21.13 -16.90
N THR A 103 8.52 -20.91 -16.00
CA THR A 103 8.05 -21.92 -15.05
C THR A 103 7.14 -22.98 -15.66
N GLY A 104 6.55 -22.70 -16.84
CA GLY A 104 5.58 -23.58 -17.49
C GLY A 104 4.27 -23.76 -16.71
N LEU A 105 4.01 -22.91 -15.71
CA LEU A 105 2.76 -22.92 -14.95
C LEU A 105 1.62 -22.30 -15.77
N GLU A 106 0.46 -22.95 -15.73
CA GLU A 106 -0.78 -22.37 -16.27
C GLU A 106 -1.30 -21.24 -15.37
N PRO A 107 -1.96 -20.22 -15.93
CA PRO A 107 -2.59 -19.17 -15.14
C PRO A 107 -3.60 -19.74 -14.13
N VAL A 108 -3.63 -19.17 -12.93
CA VAL A 108 -4.56 -19.58 -11.87
C VAL A 108 -5.53 -18.45 -11.57
N SER A 109 -6.82 -18.75 -11.46
CA SER A 109 -7.82 -17.85 -10.87
C SER A 109 -7.76 -17.95 -9.34
N PRO A 110 -7.36 -16.89 -8.61
CA PRO A 110 -7.37 -16.94 -7.15
C PRO A 110 -8.79 -17.04 -6.58
N GLU A 111 -9.80 -16.53 -7.30
CA GLU A 111 -11.21 -16.64 -6.90
C GLU A 111 -11.70 -18.08 -6.95
N ASP A 112 -11.33 -18.84 -7.99
CA ASP A 112 -11.62 -20.29 -8.06
C ASP A 112 -10.94 -21.07 -6.95
N VAL A 113 -9.71 -20.71 -6.58
CA VAL A 113 -9.01 -21.34 -5.45
C VAL A 113 -9.74 -21.04 -4.14
N VAL A 114 -10.23 -19.82 -3.93
CA VAL A 114 -11.04 -19.43 -2.77
C VAL A 114 -12.38 -20.18 -2.75
N LEU A 115 -13.06 -20.29 -3.89
CA LEU A 115 -14.29 -21.06 -4.03
C LEU A 115 -14.07 -22.53 -3.67
N GLU A 116 -12.99 -23.14 -4.16
CA GLU A 116 -12.65 -24.52 -3.86
C GLU A 116 -12.26 -24.70 -2.39
N ALA A 117 -11.55 -23.75 -1.79
CA ALA A 117 -11.26 -23.73 -0.35
C ALA A 117 -12.54 -23.80 0.48
N VAL A 118 -13.54 -22.95 0.18
CA VAL A 118 -14.83 -22.94 0.88
C VAL A 118 -15.66 -24.19 0.59
N ARG A 119 -15.53 -24.78 -0.60
CA ARG A 119 -16.24 -26.02 -0.96
C ARG A 119 -15.70 -27.24 -0.21
N VAL A 120 -14.38 -27.39 -0.13
CA VAL A 120 -13.73 -28.56 0.47
C VAL A 120 -13.52 -28.40 1.98
N ARG A 121 -13.21 -27.17 2.43
CA ARG A 121 -13.00 -26.81 3.84
C ARG A 121 -11.91 -27.61 4.55
N ASP A 122 -10.83 -27.98 3.86
CA ASP A 122 -9.71 -28.72 4.47
C ASP A 122 -8.57 -27.81 5.00
N GLY A 123 -8.70 -26.49 4.86
CA GLY A 123 -7.82 -25.49 5.48
C GLY A 123 -6.39 -25.46 4.91
N ARG A 124 -6.22 -25.93 3.67
CA ARG A 124 -4.91 -26.09 3.04
C ARG A 124 -4.88 -25.75 1.54
N ARG A 125 -5.98 -25.30 0.94
CA ARG A 125 -6.06 -25.06 -0.52
C ARG A 125 -5.18 -23.92 -0.99
N LEU A 126 -5.18 -22.78 -0.29
CA LEU A 126 -4.33 -21.63 -0.63
C LEU A 126 -2.85 -22.03 -0.56
N ALA A 127 -2.45 -22.68 0.53
CA ALA A 127 -1.08 -23.10 0.73
C ALA A 127 -0.65 -24.24 -0.21
N ALA A 128 -1.57 -25.11 -0.64
CA ALA A 128 -1.28 -26.17 -1.60
C ALA A 128 -0.96 -25.60 -2.99
N VAL A 129 -1.72 -24.61 -3.46
CA VAL A 129 -1.42 -23.92 -4.74
C VAL A 129 -0.06 -23.22 -4.67
N HIS A 130 0.21 -22.52 -3.57
CA HIS A 130 1.54 -21.92 -3.33
C HIS A 130 2.67 -22.96 -3.37
N SER A 131 2.48 -24.11 -2.73
CA SER A 131 3.51 -25.16 -2.68
C SER A 131 3.78 -25.75 -4.06
N ALA A 132 2.74 -25.98 -4.87
CA ALA A 132 2.88 -26.43 -6.25
C ALA A 132 3.65 -25.41 -7.13
N TRP A 133 3.39 -24.12 -6.94
CA TRP A 133 4.15 -23.07 -7.62
C TRP A 133 5.60 -23.00 -7.13
N ALA A 134 5.85 -23.23 -5.84
CA ALA A 134 7.20 -23.23 -5.27
C ALA A 134 8.03 -24.38 -5.86
N ASP A 135 7.43 -25.56 -6.04
CA ASP A 135 8.08 -26.71 -6.66
C ASP A 135 8.47 -26.41 -8.12
N ALA A 136 7.58 -25.79 -8.90
CA ALA A 136 7.88 -25.39 -10.29
C ALA A 136 8.99 -24.33 -10.38
N VAL A 137 9.01 -23.36 -9.45
CA VAL A 137 10.08 -22.36 -9.35
C VAL A 137 11.42 -23.02 -8.99
N ALA A 138 11.41 -23.98 -8.05
CA ALA A 138 12.59 -24.73 -7.68
C ALA A 138 13.12 -25.55 -8.87
N ASP A 139 12.24 -26.22 -9.61
CA ASP A 139 12.60 -26.97 -10.81
C ASP A 139 13.20 -26.09 -11.90
N THR A 140 12.61 -24.92 -12.15
CA THR A 140 13.11 -23.93 -13.11
C THR A 140 14.48 -23.39 -12.68
N SER A 141 14.66 -23.10 -11.39
CA SER A 141 15.94 -22.62 -10.86
C SER A 141 17.04 -23.68 -10.94
N ARG A 142 16.69 -24.97 -10.82
CA ARG A 142 17.65 -26.07 -11.00
C ARG A 142 18.08 -26.23 -12.45
N THR A 143 17.19 -25.97 -13.41
CA THR A 143 17.49 -26.09 -14.85
C THR A 143 18.19 -24.85 -15.41
N ASP A 144 17.87 -23.65 -14.93
CA ASP A 144 18.58 -22.40 -15.23
C ASP A 144 18.89 -21.60 -13.95
N PRO A 145 20.08 -21.78 -13.35
CA PRO A 145 20.47 -21.05 -12.14
C PRO A 145 20.60 -19.54 -12.31
N ARG A 146 20.61 -19.01 -13.54
CA ARG A 146 20.64 -17.56 -13.80
C ARG A 146 19.24 -16.96 -13.87
N TRP A 147 18.22 -17.79 -14.10
CA TRP A 147 16.84 -17.34 -14.09
C TRP A 147 16.46 -16.87 -12.69
N LYS A 148 15.68 -15.79 -12.65
CA LYS A 148 15.04 -15.29 -11.44
C LYS A 148 13.63 -14.87 -11.80
N PRO A 149 12.63 -15.18 -10.96
CA PRO A 149 11.26 -14.74 -11.19
C PRO A 149 11.20 -13.21 -11.22
N VAL A 150 10.59 -12.66 -12.26
CA VAL A 150 10.33 -11.22 -12.39
C VAL A 150 8.82 -11.01 -12.47
N LYS A 151 8.30 -10.29 -11.49
CA LYS A 151 6.88 -9.90 -11.41
C LYS A 151 6.67 -8.52 -12.02
N GLU A 152 5.54 -8.31 -12.70
CA GLU A 152 5.01 -6.99 -13.03
C GLU A 152 4.65 -6.23 -11.74
N PRO A 153 5.27 -5.08 -11.49
CA PRO A 153 5.06 -4.40 -10.22
C PRO A 153 3.63 -3.89 -10.04
N THR A 154 3.11 -4.00 -8.82
CA THR A 154 1.81 -3.48 -8.40
C THR A 154 1.93 -2.45 -7.29
N GLY A 155 0.82 -1.82 -6.91
CA GLY A 155 0.81 -0.89 -5.77
C GLY A 155 1.15 -1.54 -4.43
N ALA A 156 1.11 -2.87 -4.33
CA ALA A 156 1.45 -3.63 -3.12
C ALA A 156 2.96 -3.83 -2.93
N ASP A 157 3.78 -3.57 -3.95
CA ASP A 157 5.22 -3.73 -3.85
C ASP A 157 5.86 -2.58 -3.07
N SER A 158 7.02 -2.86 -2.46
CA SER A 158 7.82 -1.83 -1.80
C SER A 158 8.09 -0.67 -2.77
N PRO A 159 7.87 0.57 -2.33
CA PRO A 159 8.03 1.74 -3.20
C PRO A 159 9.49 1.93 -3.62
N ASP A 160 9.66 2.43 -4.85
CA ASP A 160 10.96 2.56 -5.50
C ASP A 160 11.80 3.67 -4.85
N PRO A 161 12.95 3.34 -4.21
CA PRO A 161 13.83 4.35 -3.62
C PRO A 161 14.39 5.34 -4.65
N GLY A 162 14.24 5.09 -5.96
CA GLY A 162 14.64 5.96 -7.06
C GLY A 162 13.50 6.74 -7.75
N SER A 163 12.33 6.88 -7.11
CA SER A 163 11.17 7.57 -7.71
C SER A 163 11.52 8.93 -8.33
N THR A 164 11.32 9.06 -9.66
CA THR A 164 11.52 10.34 -10.36
C THR A 164 10.46 11.36 -9.96
N ALA A 165 9.24 10.92 -9.65
CA ALA A 165 8.19 11.81 -9.17
C ALA A 165 8.52 12.36 -7.78
N LEU A 166 9.03 11.52 -6.87
CA LEU A 166 9.52 11.94 -5.57
C LEU A 166 10.67 12.93 -5.70
N THR A 167 11.68 12.58 -6.50
CA THR A 167 12.84 13.45 -6.75
C THR A 167 12.40 14.83 -7.22
N ARG A 168 11.47 14.88 -8.17
CA ARG A 168 10.91 16.14 -8.68
C ARG A 168 10.07 16.86 -7.63
N TRP A 169 9.30 16.14 -6.81
CA TRP A 169 8.50 16.75 -5.75
C TRP A 169 9.39 17.37 -4.68
N LEU A 170 10.39 16.64 -4.17
CA LEU A 170 11.36 17.14 -3.18
C LEU A 170 12.09 18.39 -3.69
N ALA A 171 12.61 18.35 -4.93
CA ALA A 171 13.29 19.49 -5.53
C ALA A 171 12.39 20.74 -5.64
N ARG A 172 11.09 20.56 -5.93
CA ARG A 172 10.13 21.68 -5.94
C ARG A 172 9.87 22.23 -4.54
N GLN A 173 9.73 21.37 -3.53
CA GLN A 173 9.49 21.84 -2.17
C GLN A 173 10.71 22.56 -1.61
N GLU A 174 11.91 22.02 -1.81
CA GLU A 174 13.16 22.65 -1.40
C GLU A 174 13.35 24.02 -2.06
N ALA A 175 13.17 24.11 -3.38
CA ALA A 175 13.28 25.38 -4.10
C ALA A 175 12.17 26.38 -3.72
N GLY A 176 10.96 25.89 -3.42
CA GLY A 176 9.80 26.70 -3.08
C GLY A 176 9.74 27.13 -1.62
N PHE A 177 10.47 26.45 -0.73
CA PHE A 177 10.36 26.65 0.71
C PHE A 177 10.56 28.10 1.17
N PRO A 178 11.54 28.86 0.67
CA PRO A 178 11.68 30.26 1.10
C PRO A 178 10.43 31.11 0.81
N HIS A 179 9.72 30.83 -0.29
CA HIS A 179 8.45 31.51 -0.59
C HIS A 179 7.35 31.04 0.36
N TRP A 180 7.17 29.73 0.48
CA TRP A 180 6.18 29.11 1.35
C TRP A 180 6.32 29.60 2.80
N ALA A 181 7.55 29.63 3.32
CA ALA A 181 7.88 30.09 4.67
C ALA A 181 7.37 31.51 4.93
N ARG A 182 7.66 32.46 4.01
CA ARG A 182 7.22 33.85 4.08
C ARG A 182 5.71 34.03 3.94
N THR A 183 5.06 33.16 3.16
CA THR A 183 3.60 33.22 2.94
C THR A 183 2.84 32.81 4.19
N TYR A 184 3.33 31.78 4.90
CA TYR A 184 2.57 31.12 5.97
C TYR A 184 3.05 31.44 7.39
N ALA A 185 4.17 32.15 7.55
CA ALA A 185 4.55 32.78 8.83
C ALA A 185 5.49 34.00 8.64
N PRO A 186 5.48 34.97 9.57
CA PRO A 186 6.56 35.96 9.68
C PRO A 186 7.88 35.31 10.18
N ASP A 187 9.00 36.00 9.98
CA ASP A 187 10.39 35.49 10.02
C ASP A 187 10.78 34.58 11.22
N ASP A 188 11.72 33.67 10.97
CA ASP A 188 12.38 32.69 11.87
C ASP A 188 11.52 31.63 12.59
N LEU A 189 10.23 31.51 12.24
CA LEU A 189 9.34 30.49 12.84
C LEU A 189 9.56 29.05 12.35
N TRP A 190 10.13 28.89 11.15
CA TRP A 190 10.30 27.57 10.52
C TRP A 190 11.75 27.09 10.65
N ASP A 191 12.10 26.65 11.85
CA ASP A 191 13.47 26.30 12.27
C ASP A 191 13.75 24.79 12.26
N TRP A 192 12.80 23.99 11.78
CA TRP A 192 12.87 22.53 11.74
C TRP A 192 12.84 21.85 13.11
N SER A 193 12.51 22.58 14.17
CA SER A 193 12.43 22.04 15.53
C SER A 193 11.07 21.37 15.80
N ARG A 194 11.06 20.49 16.80
CA ARG A 194 9.84 19.97 17.43
C ARG A 194 8.91 21.11 17.89
N ASP A 195 9.48 22.20 18.40
CA ASP A 195 8.72 23.33 18.98
C ASP A 195 7.99 24.15 17.92
N SER A 196 8.34 23.99 16.64
CA SER A 196 7.62 24.60 15.51
C SER A 196 6.29 23.89 15.17
N LEU A 197 6.07 22.65 15.64
CA LEU A 197 4.91 21.83 15.26
C LEU A 197 3.56 22.37 15.74
N PRO A 198 3.40 22.85 16.99
CA PRO A 198 2.15 23.49 17.42
C PRO A 198 1.79 24.70 16.54
N ARG A 199 2.80 25.42 16.04
CA ARG A 199 2.59 26.56 15.14
C ARG A 199 2.15 26.09 13.75
N LEU A 200 2.80 25.05 13.20
CA LEU A 200 2.39 24.46 11.92
C LEU A 200 0.92 24.04 11.95
N GLU A 201 0.49 23.43 13.05
CA GLU A 201 -0.90 23.03 13.27
C GLU A 201 -1.86 24.23 13.31
N GLU A 202 -1.51 25.30 14.03
CA GLU A 202 -2.31 26.53 14.04
C GLU A 202 -2.49 27.10 12.63
N VAL A 203 -1.43 27.12 11.82
CA VAL A 203 -1.53 27.56 10.42
C VAL A 203 -2.45 26.63 9.62
N ALA A 204 -2.30 25.31 9.76
CA ALA A 204 -3.13 24.34 9.06
C ALA A 204 -4.62 24.52 9.37
N ARG A 205 -4.95 24.69 10.65
CA ARG A 205 -6.32 24.93 11.14
C ARG A 205 -6.92 26.26 10.68
N ARG A 206 -6.09 27.27 10.35
CA ARG A 206 -6.56 28.51 9.72
C ARG A 206 -6.84 28.36 8.23
N ILE A 207 -6.12 27.49 7.55
CA ILE A 207 -6.22 27.29 6.09
C ILE A 207 -7.36 26.33 5.72
N ALA A 208 -7.60 25.30 6.54
CA ALA A 208 -8.60 24.29 6.26
C ALA A 208 -9.33 23.84 7.54
N ALA A 209 -10.65 23.63 7.45
CA ALA A 209 -11.46 23.11 8.53
C ALA A 209 -11.51 21.57 8.56
N SER A 210 -11.05 20.90 7.52
CA SER A 210 -11.07 19.43 7.41
C SER A 210 -9.96 18.89 6.50
N ALA A 211 -9.66 17.60 6.63
CA ALA A 211 -8.72 16.92 5.74
C ALA A 211 -9.16 16.97 4.26
N GLY A 212 -10.48 16.97 4.00
CA GLY A 212 -11.02 17.13 2.64
C GLY A 212 -10.71 18.51 2.05
N GLU A 213 -10.89 19.57 2.84
CA GLU A 213 -10.56 20.95 2.44
C GLU A 213 -9.05 21.14 2.28
N LEU A 214 -8.23 20.56 3.16
CA LEU A 214 -6.77 20.56 3.03
C LEU A 214 -6.30 19.92 1.70
N ASN A 215 -7.00 18.87 1.25
CA ASN A 215 -6.69 18.17 0.00
C ASN A 215 -7.31 18.81 -1.25
N ALA A 216 -8.10 19.88 -1.11
CA ALA A 216 -8.69 20.58 -2.23
C ALA A 216 -7.60 21.24 -3.11
N PRO A 217 -7.80 21.35 -4.44
CA PRO A 217 -6.82 21.95 -5.35
C PRO A 217 -6.32 23.34 -4.93
N GLY A 218 -7.18 24.17 -4.33
CA GLY A 218 -6.84 25.52 -3.88
C GLY A 218 -5.83 25.57 -2.71
N ASN A 219 -5.73 24.50 -1.92
CA ASN A 219 -4.86 24.42 -0.75
C ASN A 219 -3.57 23.63 -1.00
N ARG A 220 -3.31 23.21 -2.26
CA ARG A 220 -2.16 22.36 -2.61
C ARG A 220 -0.82 22.98 -2.26
N GLU A 221 -0.65 24.28 -2.48
CA GLU A 221 0.62 24.97 -2.15
C GLU A 221 0.90 24.90 -0.65
N PHE A 222 -0.08 25.27 0.18
CA PHE A 222 0.03 25.14 1.63
C PHE A 222 0.30 23.70 2.03
N ARG A 223 -0.57 22.76 1.61
CA ARG A 223 -0.51 21.34 1.98
C ARG A 223 0.83 20.71 1.64
N ASP A 224 1.32 20.88 0.41
CA ASP A 224 2.53 20.20 -0.03
C ASP A 224 3.77 20.75 0.68
N GLY A 225 3.85 22.08 0.90
CA GLY A 225 4.93 22.69 1.66
C GLY A 225 4.88 22.35 3.15
N ALA A 226 3.69 22.34 3.76
CA ALA A 226 3.49 21.93 5.15
C ALA A 226 3.86 20.46 5.36
N ALA A 227 3.46 19.59 4.43
CA ALA A 227 3.76 18.16 4.49
C ALA A 227 5.26 17.91 4.36
N TRP A 228 5.92 18.63 3.46
CA TRP A 228 7.38 18.58 3.34
C TRP A 228 8.08 19.10 4.60
N TYR A 229 7.64 20.23 5.16
CA TYR A 229 8.21 20.78 6.39
C TYR A 229 8.08 19.80 7.56
N LEU A 230 6.87 19.29 7.83
CA LEU A 230 6.63 18.27 8.85
C LEU A 230 7.50 17.04 8.64
N GLY A 231 7.59 16.58 7.38
CA GLY A 231 8.43 15.44 7.06
C GLY A 231 9.92 15.72 7.32
N GLU A 232 10.43 16.90 7.01
CA GLU A 232 11.81 17.27 7.32
C GLU A 232 12.08 17.40 8.83
N VAL A 233 11.11 17.89 9.61
CA VAL A 233 11.19 17.90 11.08
C VAL A 233 11.33 16.47 11.62
N LEU A 234 10.45 15.55 11.18
CA LEU A 234 10.50 14.14 11.57
C LEU A 234 11.81 13.47 11.11
N ARG A 235 12.22 13.69 9.86
CA ARG A 235 13.42 13.08 9.29
C ARG A 235 14.70 13.53 10.00
N ARG A 236 14.76 14.79 10.44
CA ARG A 236 15.90 15.32 11.20
C ARG A 236 15.91 14.83 12.64
N GLY A 237 14.75 14.59 13.25
CA GLY A 237 14.62 14.04 14.60
C GLY A 237 14.90 12.54 14.69
N ALA A 238 14.28 11.75 13.82
CA ALA A 238 14.28 10.28 13.90
C ALA A 238 15.13 9.58 12.82
N GLY A 239 15.69 10.31 11.85
CA GLY A 239 16.37 9.75 10.69
C GLY A 239 15.40 9.31 9.59
N GLY A 240 15.66 8.17 8.96
CA GLY A 240 14.83 7.64 7.87
C GLY A 240 14.98 8.37 6.53
N ARG A 241 14.07 8.06 5.59
CA ARG A 241 14.10 8.60 4.23
C ARG A 241 12.70 8.83 3.66
N TRP A 242 12.61 9.77 2.74
CA TRP A 242 11.43 9.97 1.91
C TRP A 242 11.27 8.82 0.93
N ASN A 243 10.01 8.43 0.70
CA ASN A 243 9.63 7.47 -0.31
C ASN A 243 8.28 7.88 -0.95
N PHE A 244 8.00 7.34 -2.13
CA PHE A 244 6.78 7.57 -2.88
C PHE A 244 6.47 6.37 -3.76
N ASN A 245 5.23 5.90 -3.72
CA ASN A 245 4.81 4.78 -4.54
C ASN A 245 4.35 5.27 -5.91
N ASP A 246 5.26 5.39 -6.89
CA ASP A 246 4.93 5.78 -8.27
C ASP A 246 3.87 4.90 -8.94
N ARG A 247 3.69 3.68 -8.45
CA ARG A 247 2.75 2.69 -8.99
C ARG A 247 1.33 2.94 -8.49
N ARG A 248 1.15 3.67 -7.39
CA ARG A 248 -0.17 3.97 -6.82
C ARG A 248 -0.78 5.21 -7.50
N ARG A 249 -1.69 4.99 -8.44
CA ARG A 249 -2.40 6.05 -9.17
C ARG A 249 -3.65 6.53 -8.40
N SER A 250 -3.45 7.01 -7.18
CA SER A 250 -4.51 7.59 -6.36
C SER A 250 -4.28 9.08 -6.14
N ALA A 251 -5.36 9.87 -6.11
CA ALA A 251 -5.30 11.28 -5.70
C ALA A 251 -4.77 11.46 -4.27
N ASN A 252 -4.89 10.43 -3.43
CA ASN A 252 -4.43 10.40 -2.05
C ASN A 252 -3.05 9.72 -1.92
N ASN A 253 -2.35 9.47 -3.03
CA ASN A 253 -0.98 9.00 -2.98
C ASN A 253 -0.06 10.20 -2.74
N HIS A 254 0.54 10.25 -1.55
CA HIS A 254 1.42 11.33 -1.13
C HIS A 254 2.80 10.78 -0.77
N PRO A 255 3.86 11.58 -0.96
CA PRO A 255 5.17 11.29 -0.39
C PRO A 255 5.07 11.04 1.12
N TYR A 256 5.83 10.07 1.59
CA TYR A 256 5.81 9.61 2.96
C TYR A 256 7.23 9.31 3.43
N LEU A 257 7.42 9.15 4.73
CA LEU A 257 8.66 8.77 5.35
C LEU A 257 8.62 7.31 5.79
N GLU A 258 9.74 6.63 5.66
CA GLU A 258 9.95 5.28 6.17
C GLU A 258 11.29 5.18 6.88
N HIS A 259 11.43 4.13 7.70
CA HIS A 259 12.59 3.90 8.55
C HIS A 259 12.82 5.03 9.55
N LEU A 260 11.73 5.58 10.10
CA LEU A 260 11.81 6.59 11.17
C LEU A 260 12.02 5.91 12.52
N GLY A 261 13.07 6.34 13.22
CA GLY A 261 13.35 5.90 14.58
C GLY A 261 13.71 4.42 14.71
N PRO A 262 13.87 3.92 15.94
CA PRO A 262 14.30 2.55 16.20
C PRO A 262 13.24 1.49 15.86
N ASN A 263 11.97 1.89 15.73
CA ASN A 263 10.83 0.98 15.48
C ASN A 263 10.45 0.89 14.00
N ASP A 264 11.28 1.40 13.10
CA ASP A 264 11.04 1.37 11.65
C ASP A 264 9.72 2.02 11.22
N HIS A 265 9.33 3.11 11.90
CA HIS A 265 8.03 3.73 11.72
C HIS A 265 7.87 4.36 10.33
N LYS A 266 6.64 4.37 9.83
CA LYS A 266 6.26 5.07 8.59
C LYS A 266 5.31 6.21 8.91
N SER A 267 5.52 7.37 8.30
CA SER A 267 4.63 8.52 8.49
C SER A 267 4.25 9.12 7.14
N TRP A 268 2.97 9.45 6.97
CA TRP A 268 2.46 10.22 5.85
C TRP A 268 2.16 11.65 6.31
N PRO A 269 3.06 12.62 6.06
CA PRO A 269 2.88 13.98 6.60
C PRO A 269 1.57 14.64 6.19
N VAL A 270 1.07 14.39 4.97
CA VAL A 270 -0.26 14.90 4.54
C VAL A 270 -1.40 14.33 5.39
N VAL A 271 -1.31 13.05 5.79
CA VAL A 271 -2.32 12.42 6.64
C VAL A 271 -2.23 12.98 8.07
N ALA A 272 -1.02 13.10 8.62
CA ALA A 272 -0.81 13.71 9.94
C ALA A 272 -1.32 15.16 10.01
N LEU A 273 -1.13 15.94 8.95
CA LEU A 273 -1.71 17.28 8.81
C LEU A 273 -3.24 17.25 8.73
N GLY A 274 -3.84 16.22 8.14
CA GLY A 274 -5.30 16.06 8.15
C GLY A 274 -5.83 15.76 9.55
N LEU A 275 -5.19 14.83 10.26
CA LEU A 275 -5.56 14.43 11.62
C LEU A 275 -5.42 15.58 12.62
N CYS A 276 -4.40 16.43 12.46
CA CYS A 276 -4.23 17.62 13.28
C CYS A 276 -5.30 18.70 13.04
N LEU A 277 -6.25 18.54 12.10
CA LEU A 277 -7.43 19.41 11.99
C LEU A 277 -8.56 18.94 12.91
N GLU A 278 -8.60 17.64 13.21
CA GLU A 278 -9.62 17.02 14.05
C GLU A 278 -9.17 16.93 15.51
N ASP A 279 -7.86 16.75 15.75
CA ASP A 279 -7.31 16.49 17.08
C ASP A 279 -6.20 17.50 17.44
N PRO A 280 -6.47 18.49 18.32
CA PRO A 280 -5.50 19.52 18.67
C PRO A 280 -4.27 18.99 19.41
N GLY A 281 -3.08 19.29 18.90
CA GLY A 281 -1.81 18.82 19.46
C GLY A 281 -1.28 17.54 18.81
N TYR A 282 -2.03 16.96 17.85
CA TYR A 282 -1.68 15.72 17.18
C TYR A 282 -0.27 15.73 16.57
N LEU A 283 0.17 16.85 15.98
CA LEU A 283 1.51 16.88 15.35
C LEU A 283 2.63 16.69 16.36
N LEU A 284 2.47 17.21 17.58
CA LEU A 284 3.46 17.08 18.64
C LEU A 284 3.49 15.66 19.19
N ASP A 285 2.31 15.08 19.47
CA ASP A 285 2.17 13.70 19.94
C ASP A 285 2.69 12.70 18.90
N HIS A 286 2.44 12.98 17.62
CA HIS A 286 2.97 12.19 16.51
C HIS A 286 4.50 12.27 16.44
N TYR A 287 5.11 13.43 16.66
CA TYR A 287 6.56 13.55 16.75
C TYR A 287 7.13 12.72 17.91
N ASP A 288 6.55 12.85 19.11
CA ASP A 288 7.01 12.14 20.32
C ASP A 288 6.83 10.62 20.24
N THR A 289 5.91 10.16 19.39
CA THR A 289 5.73 8.72 19.13
C THR A 289 6.80 8.16 18.18
N VAL A 290 7.33 9.00 17.30
CA VAL A 290 8.19 8.60 16.17
C VAL A 290 9.68 8.81 16.46
N VAL A 291 10.03 9.86 17.20
CA VAL A 291 11.41 10.30 17.53
C VAL A 291 11.79 9.85 18.93
#